data_AF-A0A286C746-F1
#
_entry.id   AF-A0A286C746-F1
#
_cell.length_a   1.000
_cell.length_b   1.000
_cell.length_c   1.000
_cell.angle_alpha   90.00
_cell.angle_beta   90.00
_cell.angle_gamma   90.00
#
_symmetry.space_group_name_H-M   'P 1'
#
loop_
_entity.id
_entity.type
_entity.pdbx_description
1 polymer ?
#
loop_
_entity_poly.entity_id
_entity_poly.type
_entity_poly.pdbx_seq_one_letter_code
_entity_poly.pdbx_strand_id
1 'polypeptide(L)'
;MHNFIQVPEGTTLLDLLGAKRELPSIGKKSHICASCFKPFNASRRIAGHLRTTSAELFIPVIFIYPLCRGCAEQLKQGGKKEDAVLAAVEKFINGEVSQ
;
A
#
# COMPACT_ATOMS: atom_id res chain seq x y z
N MET A 1 -13.94 -5.43 23.83
CA MET A 1 -13.11 -4.94 22.71
C MET A 1 -13.90 -3.85 21.97
N HIS A 2 -14.07 -2.67 22.56
CA HIS A 2 -14.82 -1.57 21.95
C HIS A 2 -14.00 -0.30 22.10
N ASN A 3 -13.25 0.02 21.06
CA ASN A 3 -12.44 1.24 20.97
C ASN A 3 -13.17 2.23 20.06
N PHE A 4 -14.39 2.60 20.45
CA PHE A 4 -15.16 3.64 19.76
C PHE A 4 -14.92 4.98 20.45
N ILE A 5 -14.75 6.01 19.64
CA ILE A 5 -14.71 7.40 20.10
C ILE A 5 -16.04 8.04 19.73
N GLN A 6 -16.66 8.72 20.68
CA GLN A 6 -17.80 9.57 20.38
C GLN A 6 -17.30 10.75 19.55
N VAL A 7 -17.88 10.92 18.37
CA VAL A 7 -17.59 12.02 17.47
C VAL A 7 -18.66 13.08 17.69
N PRO A 8 -18.30 14.34 17.98
CA PRO A 8 -19.26 15.43 18.13
C PRO A 8 -20.10 15.63 16.88
N GLU A 9 -21.39 15.96 17.04
CA GLU A 9 -22.26 16.32 15.91
C GLU A 9 -21.68 17.49 15.12
N GLY A 10 -21.71 17.39 13.79
CA GLY A 10 -21.13 18.39 12.88
C GLY A 10 -19.65 18.19 12.55
N THR A 11 -18.95 17.24 13.19
CA THR A 11 -17.56 16.91 12.82
C THR A 11 -17.52 16.25 11.44
N THR A 12 -16.74 16.78 10.50
CA THR A 12 -16.58 16.16 9.18
C THR A 12 -15.54 15.04 9.22
N LEU A 13 -15.56 14.15 8.23
CA LEU A 13 -14.52 13.13 8.08
C LEU A 13 -13.13 13.76 7.92
N LEU A 14 -13.04 14.91 7.24
CA LEU A 14 -11.78 15.62 7.04
C LEU A 14 -11.22 16.14 8.37
N ASP A 15 -12.08 16.60 9.28
CA ASP A 15 -11.68 17.06 10.62
C ASP A 15 -11.10 15.90 11.45
N LEU A 16 -11.72 14.71 11.36
CA LEU A 16 -11.24 13.50 12.04
C LEU A 16 -9.87 13.03 11.50
N LEU A 17 -9.69 13.06 10.18
CA LEU A 17 -8.42 12.69 9.54
C LEU A 17 -7.32 13.73 9.81
N GLY A 18 -7.68 15.01 9.78
CA GLY A 18 -6.78 16.12 10.10
C GLY A 18 -6.29 16.07 11.55
N ALA A 19 -7.17 15.78 12.50
CA ALA A 19 -6.82 15.64 13.92
C ALA A 19 -5.84 14.49 14.17
N LYS A 20 -5.95 13.38 13.44
CA LYS A 20 -5.03 12.24 13.57
C LYS A 20 -3.73 12.40 12.78
N ARG A 21 -3.65 13.34 11.82
CA ARG A 21 -2.54 13.50 10.85
C ARG A 21 -2.15 12.19 10.14
N GLU A 22 -3.05 11.21 10.12
CA GLU A 22 -2.81 9.88 9.60
C GLU A 22 -4.01 9.47 8.74
N LEU A 23 -3.73 9.15 7.48
CA LEU A 23 -4.72 8.58 6.59
C LEU A 23 -4.94 7.10 6.93
N PRO A 24 -6.17 6.59 6.78
CA PRO A 24 -6.45 5.18 6.96
C PRO A 24 -5.60 4.38 5.98
N SER A 25 -4.61 3.66 6.50
CA SER A 25 -3.74 2.80 5.71
C SER A 25 -4.20 1.36 5.81
N ILE A 26 -4.48 0.72 4.67
CA ILE A 26 -4.76 -0.70 4.58
C ILE A 26 -3.49 -1.40 4.09
N GLY A 27 -2.75 -1.98 5.03
CA GLY A 27 -1.64 -2.87 4.71
C GLY A 27 -2.17 -4.27 4.40
N LYS A 28 -2.13 -4.70 3.14
CA LYS A 28 -2.31 -6.13 2.85
C LYS A 28 -1.06 -6.85 3.35
N LYS A 29 -1.18 -7.64 4.43
CA LYS A 29 -0.13 -8.60 4.82
C LYS A 29 0.03 -9.59 3.67
N SER A 30 1.05 -9.41 2.86
CA SER A 30 1.44 -10.35 1.81
C SER A 30 2.77 -10.99 2.17
N HIS A 31 2.84 -12.30 2.02
CA HIS A 31 4.07 -13.06 2.20
C HIS A 31 4.96 -13.03 0.95
N ILE A 32 4.54 -12.33 -0.11
CA ILE A 32 5.28 -12.23 -1.37
C ILE A 32 5.50 -10.76 -1.77
N CYS A 33 6.54 -10.52 -2.56
CA CYS A 33 6.78 -9.20 -3.15
C CYS A 33 5.69 -8.85 -4.16
N ALA A 34 5.06 -7.68 -4.02
CA ALA A 34 3.98 -7.26 -4.90
C ALA A 34 4.40 -7.00 -6.36
N SER A 35 5.69 -6.85 -6.63
CA SER A 35 6.20 -6.62 -8.00
C SER A 35 6.77 -7.88 -8.64
N CYS A 36 7.65 -8.62 -7.95
CA CYS A 36 8.26 -9.82 -8.54
C CYS A 36 7.58 -11.14 -8.14
N PHE A 37 6.54 -11.08 -7.31
CA PHE A 37 5.71 -12.20 -6.84
C PHE A 37 6.47 -13.30 -6.09
N LYS A 38 7.76 -13.07 -5.79
CA LYS A 38 8.57 -14.03 -5.06
C LYS A 38 8.26 -13.96 -3.57
N PRO A 39 8.18 -15.09 -2.86
CA PRO A 39 7.99 -15.11 -1.42
C PRO A 39 9.15 -14.44 -0.70
N PHE A 40 8.81 -13.79 0.40
CA PHE A 40 9.76 -13.30 1.35
C PHE A 40 10.32 -14.45 2.18
N ASN A 41 11.60 -14.37 2.47
CA ASN A 41 12.33 -15.33 3.30
C ASN A 41 13.53 -14.63 3.96
N ALA A 42 14.39 -15.37 4.63
CA ALA A 42 15.54 -14.81 5.35
C ALA A 42 16.46 -13.96 4.46
N SER A 43 16.64 -14.32 3.18
CA SER A 43 17.48 -13.60 2.22
C SER A 43 16.72 -12.54 1.42
N ARG A 44 15.40 -12.69 1.24
CA ARG A 44 14.52 -11.73 0.57
C ARG A 44 13.53 -11.17 1.58
N ARG A 45 13.93 -10.13 2.30
CA ARG A 45 13.07 -9.43 3.27
C ARG A 45 12.31 -8.28 2.60
N ILE A 46 11.24 -7.83 3.26
CA ILE A 46 10.56 -6.58 2.91
C ILE A 46 11.55 -5.43 3.14
N ALA A 47 11.80 -4.65 2.11
CA ALA A 47 12.77 -3.54 2.15
C ALA A 47 12.17 -2.20 1.68
N GLY A 48 10.94 -2.22 1.19
CA GLY A 48 10.20 -1.04 0.79
C GLY A 48 8.72 -1.34 0.61
N HIS A 49 7.94 -0.30 0.37
CA HIS A 49 6.51 -0.43 0.06
C HIS A 49 6.15 0.47 -1.10
N LEU A 50 5.25 0.01 -1.99
CA LEU A 50 4.51 0.89 -2.86
C LEU A 50 3.24 1.34 -2.11
N ARG A 51 3.00 2.65 -2.10
CA ARG A 51 1.78 3.24 -1.57
C ARG A 51 0.91 3.67 -2.74
N THR A 52 -0.33 3.22 -2.78
CA THR A 52 -1.30 3.64 -3.79
C THR A 52 -2.55 4.17 -3.12
N THR A 53 -3.33 4.96 -3.86
CA THR A 53 -4.67 5.37 -3.47
C THR A 53 -5.59 5.13 -4.67
N SER A 54 -6.86 4.85 -4.42
CA SER A 54 -7.85 4.73 -5.50
C SER A 54 -8.59 6.05 -5.62
N ALA A 55 -8.65 6.58 -6.85
CA ALA A 55 -9.44 7.77 -7.16
C ALA A 55 -10.96 7.50 -7.09
N GLU A 56 -11.39 6.24 -7.09
CA GLU A 56 -12.79 5.85 -7.00
C GLU A 56 -13.34 5.87 -5.56
N LEU A 57 -12.44 5.85 -4.57
CA LEU A 57 -12.85 5.89 -3.17
C LEU A 57 -13.18 7.32 -2.77
N PHE A 58 -14.37 7.51 -2.20
CA PHE A 58 -14.78 8.77 -1.60
C PHE A 58 -13.89 9.19 -0.41
N ILE A 59 -13.17 8.24 0.17
CA ILE A 59 -12.26 8.45 1.29
C ILE A 59 -10.80 8.21 0.86
N PRO A 60 -9.84 9.08 1.27
CA PRO A 60 -8.43 8.92 0.93
C PRO A 60 -7.81 7.76 1.71
N VAL A 61 -7.92 6.55 1.16
CA VAL A 61 -7.31 5.34 1.71
C VAL A 61 -5.98 5.09 1.02
N ILE A 62 -4.95 4.83 1.84
CA ILE A 62 -3.64 4.41 1.35
C ILE A 62 -3.54 2.90 1.41
N PHE A 63 -3.35 2.25 0.27
CA PHE A 63 -3.00 0.84 0.19
C PHE A 63 -1.48 0.68 0.18
N ILE A 64 -0.99 -0.25 0.99
CA ILE A 64 0.45 -0.49 1.16
C ILE A 64 0.78 -1.90 0.67
N TYR A 65 1.69 -1.99 -0.31
CA TYR A 65 2.13 -3.24 -0.93
C TYR A 65 3.62 -3.48 -0.67
N PRO A 66 4.02 -4.64 -0.10
CA PRO A 66 5.40 -4.89 0.26
C PRO A 66 6.27 -5.21 -0.97
N LEU A 67 7.48 -4.63 -1.00
CA LEU A 67 8.47 -4.84 -2.05
C LEU A 67 9.77 -5.43 -1.46
N CYS A 68 10.39 -6.32 -2.21
CA CYS A 68 11.75 -6.76 -1.92
C CYS A 68 12.76 -5.65 -2.25
N ARG A 69 13.99 -5.78 -1.76
CA ARG A 69 15.07 -4.78 -1.97
C ARG A 69 15.25 -4.40 -3.44
N GLY A 70 15.36 -5.38 -4.33
CA GLY A 70 15.58 -5.11 -5.76
C GLY A 70 14.43 -4.33 -6.40
N CYS A 71 13.18 -4.69 -6.13
CA CYS A 71 12.03 -3.96 -6.65
C CYS A 71 11.89 -2.56 -6.04
N ALA A 72 12.22 -2.41 -4.75
CA ALA A 72 12.22 -1.10 -4.09
C ALA A 72 13.33 -0.17 -4.65
N GLU A 73 14.50 -0.71 -5.00
CA GLU A 73 15.57 0.03 -5.66
C GLU A 73 15.19 0.43 -7.09
N GLN A 74 14.54 -0.47 -7.85
CA GLN A 74 14.02 -0.17 -9.18
C GLN A 74 12.99 0.96 -9.17
N LEU A 75 12.09 0.95 -8.18
CA LEU A 75 11.10 2.01 -7.98
C LEU A 75 11.76 3.37 -7.74
N LYS A 76 12.87 3.43 -7.01
CA LYS A 76 13.60 4.69 -6.74
C LYS A 76 14.41 5.20 -7.94
N GLN A 77 14.77 4.33 -8.88
CA GLN A 77 15.62 4.69 -10.02
C GLN A 77 14.86 5.45 -11.12
N GLY A 78 13.53 5.39 -11.12
CA GLY A 78 12.68 6.06 -12.09
C GLY A 78 12.67 5.43 -13.48
N GLY A 79 11.83 6.00 -14.35
CA GLY A 79 11.73 5.64 -15.77
C GLY A 79 11.30 4.18 -16.00
N LYS A 80 11.86 3.53 -17.02
CA LYS A 80 11.42 2.18 -17.46
C LYS A 80 11.41 1.12 -16.36
N LYS A 81 12.31 1.23 -15.38
CA LYS A 81 12.38 0.28 -14.25
C LYS A 81 11.27 0.52 -13.24
N GLU A 82 10.94 1.77 -12.97
CA GLU A 82 9.78 2.14 -12.17
C GLU A 82 8.49 1.69 -12.85
N ASP A 83 8.32 1.99 -14.14
CA ASP A 83 7.12 1.60 -14.91
C ASP A 83 6.88 0.08 -14.85
N ALA A 84 7.96 -0.71 -14.96
CA ALA A 84 7.87 -2.17 -14.84
C ALA A 84 7.42 -2.63 -13.45
N VAL A 85 7.87 -1.95 -12.38
CA VAL A 85 7.43 -2.22 -11.01
C VAL A 85 5.96 -1.86 -10.85
N LEU A 86 5.54 -0.68 -11.31
CA LEU A 86 4.16 -0.20 -11.22
C LEU A 86 3.19 -1.13 -11.96
N ALA A 87 3.49 -1.48 -13.20
CA ALA A 87 2.67 -2.39 -14.01
C ALA A 87 2.57 -3.79 -13.36
N ALA A 88 3.64 -4.28 -12.74
CA ALA A 88 3.58 -5.56 -12.05
C ALA A 88 2.73 -5.50 -10.76
N VAL A 89 2.79 -4.40 -10.02
CA VAL A 89 1.93 -4.22 -8.84
C VAL A 89 0.46 -4.05 -9.23
N GLU A 90 0.15 -3.43 -10.37
CA GLU A 90 -1.22 -3.36 -10.88
C GLU A 90 -1.81 -4.77 -11.09
N LYS A 91 -1.06 -5.67 -11.73
CA LYS A 91 -1.45 -7.09 -11.87
C LYS A 91 -1.68 -7.78 -10.53
N PHE A 92 -0.83 -7.48 -9.55
CA PHE A 92 -0.99 -7.98 -8.18
C PHE A 92 -2.30 -7.52 -7.54
N ILE A 93 -2.67 -6.25 -7.75
CA ILE A 93 -3.89 -5.65 -7.21
C ILE A 93 -5.12 -6.30 -7.83
N ASN A 94 -5.09 -6.55 -9.14
CA ASN A 94 -6.16 -7.18 -9.89
C ASN A 94 -6.31 -8.69 -9.62
N GLY A 95 -5.41 -9.28 -8.83
CA GLY A 95 -5.44 -10.71 -8.54
C GLY A 95 -5.03 -11.59 -9.72
N GLU A 96 -4.36 -11.02 -10.73
CA GLU A 96 -3.82 -11.73 -11.89
C GLU A 96 -2.61 -12.61 -11.55
N VAL A 97 -2.24 -12.65 -10.27
CA VAL A 97 -1.16 -13.47 -9.73
C VAL A 97 -1.69 -14.24 -8.53
N SER A 98 -1.75 -15.56 -8.65
CA SER A 98 -2.13 -16.45 -7.55
C SER A 98 -1.08 -16.40 -6.44
N GLN A 99 -1.51 -16.10 -5.21
CA GLN A 99 -0.70 -16.19 -3.99
C GLN A 99 -0.52 -17.63 -3.52
#